data_AF-A0A2M8NWK1-F1
#
_entry.id   AF-A0A2M8NWK1-F1
#
_cell.length_a   1.000
_cell.length_b   1.000
_cell.length_c   1.000
_cell.angle_alpha   90.00
_cell.angle_beta   90.00
_cell.angle_gamma   90.00
#
_symmetry.space_group_name_H-M   'P 1'
#
loop_
_entity.id
_entity.type
_entity.pdbx_description
1 polymer ?
#
loop_
_entity_poly.entity_id
_entity_poly.type
_entity_poly.pdbx_seq_one_letter_code
_entity_poly.pdbx_strand_id
1 'polypeptide(L)'
;MSDDHSFQMSMIEGKNRFNTARARAFWKEMINFVRGKPMELLSFDDIRSRLRLREESYKGLQDIPLDKIVGSVGRYKEFTRDFLPKKATMQERWSRVYAQANSLTGLPPIDVYKVDDLYFVRDGNHRVSVARQIGAKTIQAHVTELPTTIDLRPDMSPSEIEDAAAYAAFLEETQLDKTRPHHQPLMLSERSRYTDLLGHIYLYQSLLSHEQNREVDLPTAAAHWYDNAYRPAITLIRKYEMTDILDGRTETDLYIWLIDHLRDLREQMGDYTPSRTISDAIEDFLKKRNIPIPDELRQEKDSSVILSRTQIMRAIQLKQEQEDALEHDLNGMDNGHMADDDPDSE
;
A
#
# COMPACT_ATOMS: atom_id res chain seq x y z
N MET A 1 -30.33 -43.54 15.65
CA MET A 1 -29.28 -44.60 15.60
C MET A 1 -28.52 -44.62 14.27
N SER A 2 -29.14 -44.28 13.13
CA SER A 2 -28.46 -44.14 11.83
C SER A 2 -27.42 -43.01 11.78
N ASP A 3 -27.73 -41.86 12.41
CA ASP A 3 -26.86 -40.67 12.35
C ASP A 3 -25.49 -40.92 13.01
N ASP A 4 -25.46 -41.67 14.11
CA ASP A 4 -24.24 -41.94 14.87
C ASP A 4 -23.28 -42.87 14.11
N HIS A 5 -23.82 -43.87 13.40
CA HIS A 5 -23.02 -44.77 12.57
C HIS A 5 -22.50 -44.08 11.30
N SER A 6 -23.29 -43.17 10.70
CA SER A 6 -22.87 -42.37 9.55
C SER A 6 -21.77 -41.35 9.92
N PHE A 7 -21.85 -40.79 11.13
CA PHE A 7 -20.87 -39.85 11.66
C PHE A 7 -19.54 -40.55 11.96
N GLN A 8 -19.58 -41.73 12.60
CA GLN A 8 -18.38 -42.54 12.85
C GLN A 8 -17.68 -42.96 11.55
N MET A 9 -18.44 -43.34 10.52
CA MET A 9 -17.88 -43.68 9.21
C MET A 9 -17.21 -42.46 8.55
N SER A 10 -17.88 -41.31 8.57
CA SER A 10 -17.34 -40.05 8.06
C SER A 10 -16.09 -39.59 8.83
N MET A 11 -16.01 -39.89 10.13
CA MET A 11 -14.84 -39.60 10.97
C MET A 11 -13.63 -40.46 10.56
N ILE A 12 -13.83 -41.73 10.24
CA ILE A 12 -12.77 -42.62 9.73
C ILE A 12 -12.29 -42.13 8.36
N GLU A 13 -13.21 -41.77 7.46
CA GLU A 13 -12.86 -41.20 6.17
C GLU A 13 -12.08 -39.88 6.33
N GLY A 14 -12.51 -39.03 7.26
CA GLY A 14 -11.82 -37.78 7.61
C GLY A 14 -10.36 -38.00 8.02
N LYS A 15 -10.06 -39.04 8.82
CA LYS A 15 -8.68 -39.38 9.20
C LYS A 15 -7.82 -39.75 7.99
N ASN A 16 -8.37 -40.50 7.03
CA ASN A 16 -7.68 -40.87 5.80
C ASN A 16 -7.42 -39.66 4.90
N ARG A 17 -8.45 -38.82 4.70
CA ARG A 17 -8.35 -37.57 3.93
C ARG A 17 -7.32 -36.61 4.52
N PHE A 18 -7.26 -36.51 5.85
CA PHE A 18 -6.24 -35.72 6.54
C PHE A 18 -4.82 -36.20 6.22
N ASN A 19 -4.58 -37.51 6.25
CA ASN A 19 -3.26 -38.07 5.92
C ASN A 19 -2.86 -37.75 4.48
N THR A 20 -3.80 -37.85 3.53
CA THR A 20 -3.57 -37.45 2.13
C THR A 20 -3.28 -35.95 1.99
N ALA A 21 -4.04 -35.09 2.69
CA ALA A 21 -3.84 -33.65 2.68
C ALA A 21 -2.46 -33.26 3.25
N ARG A 22 -2.03 -33.90 4.33
CA ARG A 22 -0.70 -33.68 4.94
C ARG A 22 0.44 -34.15 4.03
N ALA A 23 0.28 -35.31 3.37
CA ALA A 23 1.27 -35.79 2.40
C ALA A 23 1.43 -34.79 1.23
N ARG A 24 0.31 -34.24 0.72
CA ARG A 24 0.34 -33.17 -0.30
C ARG A 24 0.99 -31.89 0.21
N ALA A 25 0.73 -31.51 1.46
CA ALA A 25 1.35 -30.35 2.10
C ALA A 25 2.88 -30.45 2.08
N PHE A 26 3.40 -31.59 2.54
CA PHE A 26 4.83 -31.88 2.58
C PHE A 26 5.48 -31.78 1.20
N TRP A 27 4.90 -32.43 0.18
CA TRP A 27 5.44 -32.38 -1.19
C TRP A 27 5.41 -30.97 -1.79
N LYS A 28 4.36 -30.19 -1.52
CA LYS A 28 4.27 -28.80 -1.98
C LYS A 28 5.32 -27.90 -1.34
N GLU A 29 5.59 -28.08 -0.06
CA GLU A 29 6.66 -27.34 0.62
C GLU A 29 8.02 -27.65 0.02
N MET A 30 8.33 -28.93 -0.24
CA MET A 30 9.58 -29.31 -0.90
C MET A 30 9.75 -28.66 -2.28
N ILE A 31 8.68 -28.62 -3.09
CA ILE A 31 8.71 -27.96 -4.42
C ILE A 31 8.86 -26.44 -4.30
N ASN A 32 8.13 -25.82 -3.37
CA ASN A 32 8.16 -24.37 -3.19
C ASN A 32 9.50 -23.88 -2.64
N PHE A 33 10.14 -24.66 -1.77
CA PHE A 33 11.50 -24.40 -1.29
C PHE A 33 12.51 -24.33 -2.44
N VAL A 34 12.44 -25.28 -3.39
CA VAL A 34 13.31 -25.28 -4.58
C VAL A 34 13.01 -24.11 -5.53
N ARG A 35 11.75 -23.66 -5.60
CA ARG A 35 11.31 -22.57 -6.49
C ARG A 35 11.38 -21.17 -5.86
N GLY A 36 11.81 -21.04 -4.61
CA GLY A 36 11.86 -19.75 -3.90
C GLY A 36 10.48 -19.10 -3.68
N LYS A 37 9.38 -19.87 -3.74
CA LYS A 37 8.03 -19.33 -3.53
C LYS A 37 7.69 -19.23 -2.04
N PRO A 38 6.91 -18.24 -1.59
CA PRO A 38 6.50 -18.13 -0.20
C PRO A 38 5.72 -19.38 0.23
N MET A 39 6.17 -19.99 1.32
CA MET A 39 5.71 -21.30 1.82
C MET A 39 4.54 -21.21 2.80
N GLU A 40 4.33 -20.03 3.38
CA GLU A 40 3.37 -19.79 4.45
C GLU A 40 2.16 -18.99 3.95
N LEU A 41 1.06 -19.07 4.70
CA LEU A 41 -0.07 -18.18 4.50
C LEU A 41 0.35 -16.74 4.78
N LEU A 42 -0.27 -15.78 4.09
CA LEU A 42 -0.09 -14.37 4.41
C LEU A 42 -0.60 -14.12 5.84
N SER A 43 0.26 -13.52 6.67
CA SER A 43 -0.10 -13.03 8.00
C SER A 43 -0.96 -11.78 7.84
N PHE A 44 -2.21 -11.84 8.31
CA PHE A 44 -3.06 -10.65 8.25
C PHE A 44 -2.52 -9.51 9.12
N ASP A 45 -1.90 -9.80 10.26
CA ASP A 45 -1.36 -8.75 11.14
C ASP A 45 -0.19 -8.02 10.46
N ASP A 46 0.64 -8.74 9.70
CA ASP A 46 1.72 -8.13 8.91
C ASP A 46 1.13 -7.28 7.77
N ILE A 47 0.10 -7.77 7.08
CA ILE A 47 -0.57 -7.01 6.01
C ILE A 47 -1.27 -5.76 6.57
N ARG A 48 -2.03 -5.90 7.66
CA ARG A 48 -2.75 -4.82 8.31
C ARG A 48 -1.81 -3.71 8.77
N SER A 49 -0.69 -4.08 9.40
CA SER A 49 0.31 -3.12 9.87
C SER A 49 1.05 -2.44 8.71
N ARG A 50 1.52 -3.21 7.72
CA ARG A 50 2.25 -2.69 6.55
C ARG A 50 1.40 -1.79 5.67
N LEU A 51 0.14 -2.15 5.46
CA LEU A 51 -0.80 -1.37 4.63
C LEU A 51 -1.58 -0.33 5.44
N ARG A 52 -1.27 -0.16 6.74
CA ARG A 52 -1.85 0.85 7.63
C ARG A 52 -3.39 0.83 7.65
N LEU A 53 -3.97 -0.36 7.62
CA LEU A 53 -5.42 -0.56 7.56
C LEU A 53 -6.04 -0.40 8.96
N ARG A 54 -6.78 0.70 9.16
CA ARG A 54 -7.40 1.04 10.46
C ARG A 54 -8.92 0.93 10.48
N GLU A 55 -9.57 1.19 9.35
CA GLU A 55 -11.03 1.20 9.25
C GLU A 55 -11.58 -0.22 9.06
N GLU A 56 -12.68 -0.54 9.73
CA GLU A 56 -13.35 -1.84 9.65
C GLU A 56 -14.85 -1.62 9.38
N SER A 57 -15.40 -2.33 8.40
CA SER A 57 -16.81 -2.26 8.02
C SER A 57 -17.40 -3.66 7.92
N TYR A 58 -18.36 -3.98 8.78
CA TYR A 58 -19.03 -5.28 8.74
C TYR A 58 -19.99 -5.38 7.55
N LYS A 59 -19.82 -6.43 6.74
CA LYS A 59 -20.60 -6.67 5.50
C LYS A 59 -21.60 -7.81 5.61
N GLY A 60 -21.79 -8.38 6.81
CA GLY A 60 -22.76 -9.45 7.01
C GLY A 60 -22.26 -10.83 6.58
N LEU A 61 -23.21 -11.75 6.48
CA LEU A 61 -23.01 -13.13 6.04
C LEU A 61 -23.01 -13.19 4.50
N GLN A 62 -21.98 -13.80 3.91
CA GLN A 62 -21.81 -13.91 2.46
C GLN A 62 -21.22 -15.27 2.07
N ASP A 63 -21.52 -15.75 0.86
CA ASP A 63 -20.81 -16.86 0.25
C ASP A 63 -19.57 -16.32 -0.48
N ILE A 64 -18.38 -16.64 0.04
CA ILE A 64 -17.12 -16.14 -0.51
C ILE A 64 -16.38 -17.22 -1.31
N PRO A 65 -15.66 -16.85 -2.39
CA PRO A 65 -14.84 -17.79 -3.15
C PRO A 65 -13.67 -18.34 -2.32
N LEU A 66 -13.49 -19.66 -2.32
CA LEU A 66 -12.42 -20.30 -1.55
C LEU A 66 -11.02 -20.00 -2.10
N ASP A 67 -10.87 -19.71 -3.38
CA ASP A 67 -9.62 -19.33 -4.04
C ASP A 67 -9.15 -17.91 -3.66
N LYS A 68 -10.08 -17.01 -3.31
CA LYS A 68 -9.80 -15.67 -2.77
C LYS A 68 -9.40 -15.69 -1.28
N ILE A 69 -9.43 -16.83 -0.60
CA ILE A 69 -8.94 -16.96 0.79
C ILE A 69 -7.43 -17.23 0.79
N VAL A 70 -6.63 -16.25 1.20
CA VAL A 70 -5.17 -16.24 0.98
C VAL A 70 -4.33 -16.30 2.25
N GLY A 71 -4.94 -16.00 3.40
CA GLY A 71 -4.20 -15.79 4.64
C GLY A 71 -5.02 -16.03 5.89
N SER A 72 -4.39 -15.84 7.04
CA SER A 72 -5.08 -15.93 8.33
C SER A 72 -4.54 -14.93 9.34
N VAL A 73 -5.42 -14.47 10.21
CA VAL A 73 -5.11 -13.63 11.39
C VAL A 73 -4.31 -14.40 12.42
N GLY A 74 -4.41 -15.73 12.43
CA GLY A 74 -3.65 -16.56 13.35
C GLY A 74 -3.49 -17.98 12.82
N ARG A 75 -2.46 -18.68 13.27
CA ARG A 75 -2.17 -20.06 12.81
C ARG A 75 -1.73 -20.16 11.34
N TYR A 76 -1.27 -19.05 10.75
CA TYR A 76 -0.67 -19.01 9.40
C TYR A 76 0.53 -19.97 9.24
N LYS A 77 1.26 -20.26 10.33
CA LYS A 77 2.34 -21.26 10.39
C LYS A 77 1.86 -22.72 10.47
N GLU A 78 0.60 -22.96 10.82
CA GLU A 78 0.05 -24.32 11.00
C GLU A 78 -0.48 -24.92 9.69
N PHE A 79 -0.67 -24.10 8.67
CA PHE A 79 -1.19 -24.49 7.37
C PHE A 79 -0.27 -24.03 6.24
N THR A 80 -0.26 -24.75 5.12
CA THR A 80 0.37 -24.26 3.89
C THR A 80 -0.47 -23.12 3.30
N ARG A 81 0.08 -22.39 2.32
CA ARG A 81 -0.66 -21.39 1.52
C ARG A 81 -1.99 -21.90 0.95
N ASP A 82 -2.09 -23.20 0.71
CA ASP A 82 -3.32 -23.84 0.22
C ASP A 82 -4.28 -24.29 1.33
N PHE A 83 -4.07 -23.87 2.59
CA PHE A 83 -4.79 -24.31 3.77
C PHE A 83 -4.65 -25.82 4.04
N LEU A 84 -3.53 -26.45 3.64
CA LEU A 84 -3.27 -27.85 4.00
C LEU A 84 -2.65 -27.94 5.40
N PRO A 85 -3.12 -28.84 6.28
CA PRO A 85 -2.62 -28.92 7.64
C PRO A 85 -1.18 -29.47 7.68
N LYS A 86 -0.30 -28.82 8.44
CA LYS A 86 1.10 -29.26 8.60
C LYS A 86 1.29 -30.21 9.80
N LYS A 87 0.59 -29.96 10.91
CA LYS A 87 0.82 -30.67 12.19
C LYS A 87 -0.08 -31.89 12.33
N ALA A 88 0.50 -33.02 12.74
CA ALA A 88 -0.25 -34.27 12.99
C ALA A 88 -1.33 -34.13 14.08
N THR A 89 -1.07 -33.29 15.09
CA THR A 89 -1.99 -33.03 16.22
C THR A 89 -3.33 -32.44 15.78
N MET A 90 -3.44 -31.94 14.55
CA MET A 90 -4.66 -31.36 13.99
C MET A 90 -5.66 -32.41 13.48
N GLN A 91 -5.25 -33.68 13.37
CA GLN A 91 -6.03 -34.74 12.72
C GLN A 91 -7.42 -34.90 13.33
N GLU A 92 -7.51 -34.93 14.66
CA GLU A 92 -8.78 -35.20 15.34
C GLU A 92 -9.81 -34.10 15.07
N ARG A 93 -9.43 -32.83 15.32
CA ARG A 93 -10.30 -31.68 15.04
C ARG A 93 -10.65 -31.58 13.55
N TRP A 94 -9.68 -31.82 12.66
CA TRP A 94 -9.91 -31.79 11.22
C TRP A 94 -10.92 -32.87 10.78
N SER A 95 -10.78 -34.09 11.30
CA SER A 95 -11.66 -35.21 10.96
C SER A 95 -13.10 -34.98 11.45
N ARG A 96 -13.28 -34.35 12.62
CA ARG A 96 -14.63 -33.97 13.10
C ARG A 96 -15.27 -32.91 12.19
N VAL A 97 -14.50 -31.92 11.74
CA VAL A 97 -14.97 -30.90 10.79
C VAL A 97 -15.33 -31.55 9.45
N TYR A 98 -14.54 -32.52 8.98
CA TYR A 98 -14.87 -33.30 7.78
C TYR A 98 -16.17 -34.08 7.93
N ALA A 99 -16.37 -34.75 9.07
CA ALA A 99 -17.62 -35.47 9.35
C ALA A 99 -18.83 -34.52 9.39
N GLN A 100 -18.67 -33.34 9.99
CA GLN A 100 -19.72 -32.31 10.02
C GLN A 100 -20.02 -31.76 8.61
N ALA A 101 -19.00 -31.53 7.78
CA ALA A 101 -19.18 -31.06 6.41
C ALA A 101 -20.00 -32.01 5.54
N ASN A 102 -19.91 -33.33 5.81
CA ASN A 102 -20.66 -34.37 5.10
C ASN A 102 -22.01 -34.69 5.77
N SER A 103 -22.37 -33.99 6.83
CA SER A 103 -23.68 -34.12 7.49
C SER A 103 -24.72 -33.19 6.88
N LEU A 104 -26.00 -33.45 7.15
CA LEU A 104 -27.11 -32.60 6.69
C LEU A 104 -27.06 -31.16 7.23
N THR A 105 -26.35 -30.93 8.33
CA THR A 105 -26.21 -29.61 8.96
C THR A 105 -25.21 -28.70 8.25
N GLY A 106 -24.28 -29.28 7.46
CA GLY A 106 -23.20 -28.53 6.80
C GLY A 106 -22.20 -27.89 7.77
N LEU A 107 -21.35 -27.01 7.23
CA LEU A 107 -20.36 -26.26 8.01
C LEU A 107 -20.95 -24.93 8.51
N PRO A 108 -20.75 -24.56 9.79
CA PRO A 108 -21.11 -23.23 10.25
C PRO A 108 -20.26 -22.15 9.52
N PRO A 109 -20.77 -20.92 9.35
CA PRO A 109 -20.04 -19.83 8.71
C PRO A 109 -18.71 -19.53 9.41
N ILE A 110 -17.68 -19.21 8.62
CA ILE A 110 -16.37 -18.76 9.11
C ILE A 110 -16.37 -17.25 9.38
N ASP A 111 -15.34 -16.74 10.04
CA ASP A 111 -15.16 -15.28 10.21
C ASP A 111 -13.92 -14.85 9.43
N VAL A 112 -14.04 -13.82 8.60
CA VAL A 112 -12.96 -13.34 7.74
C VAL A 112 -12.83 -11.82 7.76
N TYR A 113 -11.59 -11.36 7.60
CA TYR A 113 -11.33 -10.00 7.14
C TYR A 113 -11.20 -9.99 5.61
N LYS A 114 -11.75 -8.97 4.96
CA LYS A 114 -11.58 -8.70 3.54
C LYS A 114 -10.68 -7.49 3.37
N VAL A 115 -9.62 -7.62 2.58
CA VAL A 115 -8.75 -6.50 2.18
C VAL A 115 -8.66 -6.54 0.66
N ASP A 116 -9.06 -5.44 0.01
CA ASP A 116 -9.28 -5.40 -1.44
C ASP A 116 -10.14 -6.59 -1.88
N ASP A 117 -9.63 -7.49 -2.72
CA ASP A 117 -10.38 -8.63 -3.24
C ASP A 117 -10.06 -9.96 -2.53
N LEU A 118 -9.28 -9.90 -1.44
CA LEU A 118 -8.72 -11.04 -0.74
C LEU A 118 -9.32 -11.23 0.66
N TYR A 119 -9.38 -12.48 1.10
CA TYR A 119 -9.92 -12.87 2.41
C TYR A 119 -8.86 -13.49 3.32
N PHE A 120 -8.90 -13.08 4.57
CA PHE A 120 -8.03 -13.55 5.65
C PHE A 120 -8.87 -14.17 6.75
N VAL A 121 -8.62 -15.44 7.05
CA VAL A 121 -9.39 -16.19 8.03
C VAL A 121 -9.09 -15.70 9.44
N ARG A 122 -10.09 -15.14 10.13
CA ARG A 122 -10.04 -14.82 11.56
C ARG A 122 -10.37 -16.04 12.40
N ASP A 123 -11.44 -16.76 12.04
CA ASP A 123 -11.77 -18.07 12.60
C ASP A 123 -12.25 -19.04 11.53
N GLY A 124 -11.99 -20.34 11.72
CA GLY A 124 -12.46 -21.38 10.81
C GLY A 124 -11.42 -21.96 9.85
N ASN A 125 -10.12 -21.83 10.16
CA ASN A 125 -9.03 -22.38 9.34
C ASN A 125 -9.22 -23.87 8.94
N HIS A 126 -9.66 -24.71 9.87
CA HIS A 126 -9.94 -26.12 9.58
C HIS A 126 -11.14 -26.31 8.63
N ARG A 127 -12.15 -25.43 8.72
CA ARG A 127 -13.34 -25.45 7.85
C ARG A 127 -12.95 -25.09 6.42
N VAL A 128 -12.12 -24.07 6.23
CA VAL A 128 -11.54 -23.72 4.92
C VAL A 128 -10.73 -24.88 4.35
N SER A 129 -9.86 -25.50 5.17
CA SER A 129 -9.06 -26.66 4.78
C SER A 129 -9.93 -27.83 4.30
N VAL A 130 -10.97 -28.18 5.07
CA VAL A 130 -11.92 -29.24 4.72
C VAL A 130 -12.71 -28.89 3.46
N ALA A 131 -13.25 -27.67 3.37
CA ALA A 131 -14.04 -27.21 2.23
C ALA A 131 -13.23 -27.30 0.92
N ARG A 132 -11.94 -26.92 0.95
CA ARG A 132 -11.04 -27.12 -0.19
C ARG A 132 -10.80 -28.60 -0.52
N GLN A 133 -10.66 -29.47 0.49
CA GLN A 133 -10.44 -30.91 0.24
C GLN A 133 -11.65 -31.63 -0.36
N ILE A 134 -12.87 -31.20 -0.02
CA ILE A 134 -14.11 -31.73 -0.60
C ILE A 134 -14.45 -31.10 -1.96
N GLY A 135 -13.65 -30.13 -2.43
CA GLY A 135 -13.83 -29.50 -3.74
C GLY A 135 -14.93 -28.45 -3.80
N ALA A 136 -15.33 -27.88 -2.66
CA ALA A 136 -16.26 -26.75 -2.65
C ALA A 136 -15.64 -25.54 -3.39
N LYS A 137 -16.49 -24.71 -4.01
CA LYS A 137 -16.07 -23.47 -4.69
C LYS A 137 -16.17 -22.26 -3.77
N THR A 138 -17.17 -22.26 -2.88
CA THR A 138 -17.48 -21.18 -1.95
C THR A 138 -17.63 -21.70 -0.54
N ILE A 139 -17.59 -20.78 0.44
CA ILE A 139 -17.89 -21.06 1.84
C ILE A 139 -18.63 -19.85 2.45
N GLN A 140 -19.59 -20.11 3.34
CA GLN A 140 -20.27 -19.06 4.08
C GLN A 140 -19.33 -18.40 5.09
N ALA A 141 -19.33 -17.07 5.12
CA ALA A 141 -18.48 -16.28 6.00
C ALA A 141 -19.15 -15.00 6.49
N HIS A 142 -18.91 -14.63 7.74
CA HIS A 142 -19.10 -13.26 8.23
C HIS A 142 -17.91 -12.42 7.78
N VAL A 143 -18.18 -11.38 7.00
CA VAL A 143 -17.14 -10.58 6.34
C VAL A 143 -17.01 -9.23 7.03
N THR A 144 -15.81 -8.90 7.50
CA THR A 144 -15.43 -7.54 7.91
C THR A 144 -14.43 -6.97 6.90
N GLU A 145 -14.81 -5.94 6.18
CA GLU A 145 -13.96 -5.30 5.17
C GLU A 145 -13.08 -4.21 5.78
N LEU A 146 -11.80 -4.21 5.40
CA LEU A 146 -10.86 -3.12 5.62
C LEU A 146 -10.62 -2.47 4.25
N PRO A 147 -11.20 -1.29 3.98
CA PRO A 147 -11.10 -0.65 2.68
C PRO A 147 -9.66 -0.23 2.39
N THR A 148 -9.23 -0.39 1.14
CA THR A 148 -7.93 0.07 0.65
C THR A 148 -8.01 0.37 -0.84
N THR A 149 -7.21 1.33 -1.32
CA THR A 149 -7.03 1.63 -2.74
C THR A 149 -5.85 0.87 -3.36
N ILE A 150 -5.19 0.01 -2.55
CA ILE A 150 -4.01 -0.75 -2.93
C ILE A 150 -4.46 -2.11 -3.47
N ASP A 151 -4.08 -2.40 -4.73
CA ASP A 151 -4.32 -3.70 -5.37
C ASP A 151 -3.52 -4.79 -4.65
N LEU A 152 -4.22 -5.81 -4.15
CA LEU A 152 -3.60 -6.98 -3.55
C LEU A 152 -3.91 -8.24 -4.34
N ARG A 153 -2.86 -8.95 -4.75
CA ARG A 153 -3.00 -10.23 -5.46
C ARG A 153 -2.62 -11.42 -4.57
N PRO A 154 -3.28 -12.59 -4.73
CA PRO A 154 -2.99 -13.78 -3.94
C PRO A 154 -1.55 -14.27 -4.04
N ASP A 155 -0.86 -13.94 -5.13
CA ASP A 155 0.47 -14.42 -5.52
C ASP A 155 1.57 -13.37 -5.45
N MET A 156 1.30 -12.24 -4.80
CA MET A 156 2.32 -11.25 -4.49
C MET A 156 3.51 -11.89 -3.76
N SER A 157 4.69 -11.60 -4.26
CA SER A 157 5.96 -11.86 -3.62
C SER A 157 6.15 -10.98 -2.38
N PRO A 158 7.06 -11.34 -1.46
CA PRO A 158 7.41 -10.48 -0.34
C PRO A 158 7.86 -9.07 -0.75
N SER A 159 8.55 -8.94 -1.89
CA SER A 159 8.96 -7.64 -2.43
C SER A 159 7.77 -6.80 -2.86
N GLU A 160 6.82 -7.37 -3.60
CA GLU A 160 5.61 -6.64 -4.02
C GLU A 160 4.77 -6.18 -2.81
N ILE A 161 4.75 -6.95 -1.72
CA ILE A 161 4.10 -6.53 -0.47
C ILE A 161 4.82 -5.34 0.16
N GLU A 162 6.16 -5.31 0.08
CA GLU A 162 6.95 -4.17 0.57
C GLU A 162 6.74 -2.92 -0.30
N ASP A 163 6.59 -3.08 -1.62
CA ASP A 163 6.26 -1.98 -2.53
C ASP A 163 4.86 -1.41 -2.23
N ALA A 164 3.88 -2.28 -2.02
CA ALA A 164 2.54 -1.90 -1.57
C ALA A 164 2.55 -1.19 -0.21
N ALA A 165 3.39 -1.63 0.73
CA ALA A 165 3.54 -1.00 2.04
C ALA A 165 4.14 0.41 1.95
N ALA A 166 5.13 0.61 1.07
CA ALA A 166 5.70 1.94 0.83
C ALA A 166 4.66 2.90 0.25
N TYR A 167 3.83 2.42 -0.70
CA TYR A 167 2.73 3.22 -1.22
C TYR A 167 1.67 3.53 -0.17
N ALA A 168 1.32 2.56 0.69
CA ALA A 168 0.41 2.77 1.82
C ALA A 168 0.92 3.85 2.79
N ALA A 169 2.22 3.88 3.07
CA ALA A 169 2.82 4.91 3.91
C ALA A 169 2.74 6.30 3.26
N PHE A 170 2.96 6.40 1.95
CA PHE A 170 2.76 7.63 1.20
C PHE A 170 1.30 8.12 1.26
N LEU A 171 0.33 7.22 1.09
CA LEU A 171 -1.09 7.57 1.18
C LEU A 171 -1.51 7.98 2.59
N GLU A 172 -1.01 7.32 3.65
CA GLU A 172 -1.35 7.72 5.02
C GLU A 172 -0.86 9.14 5.33
N GLU A 173 0.36 9.48 4.90
CA GLU A 173 0.95 10.80 5.11
C GLU A 173 0.21 11.89 4.32
N THR A 174 -0.05 11.64 3.03
CA THR A 174 -0.68 12.62 2.13
C THR A 174 -2.21 12.68 2.22
N GLN A 175 -2.83 11.63 2.75
CA GLN A 175 -4.29 11.39 2.74
C GLN A 175 -4.93 11.56 1.35
N LEU A 176 -4.18 11.24 0.29
CA LEU A 176 -4.65 11.45 -1.07
C LEU A 176 -5.83 10.53 -1.42
N ASP A 177 -5.86 9.33 -0.84
CA ASP A 177 -6.96 8.35 -0.92
C ASP A 177 -8.28 8.90 -0.35
N LYS A 178 -8.19 9.75 0.69
CA LYS A 178 -9.36 10.40 1.31
C LYS A 178 -9.78 11.67 0.60
N THR A 179 -8.82 12.52 0.26
CA THR A 179 -9.07 13.82 -0.37
C THR A 179 -9.42 13.68 -1.85
N ARG A 180 -8.93 12.64 -2.54
CA ARG A 180 -9.21 12.31 -3.93
C ARG A 180 -9.50 10.81 -4.11
N PRO A 181 -10.68 10.30 -3.69
CA PRO A 181 -10.99 8.86 -3.71
C PRO A 181 -10.88 8.14 -5.07
N HIS A 182 -10.87 8.91 -6.16
CA HIS A 182 -10.72 8.41 -7.53
C HIS A 182 -9.36 8.74 -8.15
N HIS A 183 -8.35 9.07 -7.33
CA HIS A 183 -7.00 9.27 -7.82
C HIS A 183 -6.50 7.98 -8.47
N GLN A 184 -5.80 8.12 -9.58
CA GLN A 184 -5.10 7.00 -10.19
C GLN A 184 -3.92 6.59 -9.30
N PRO A 185 -3.57 5.30 -9.24
CA PRO A 185 -2.43 4.86 -8.45
C PRO A 185 -1.10 5.46 -8.91
N LEU A 186 -0.35 6.03 -7.97
CA LEU A 186 0.95 6.67 -8.24
C LEU A 186 2.08 5.65 -8.09
N MET A 187 2.11 4.67 -8.99
CA MET A 187 3.11 3.59 -8.94
C MET A 187 4.52 4.12 -9.20
N LEU A 188 5.52 3.56 -8.52
CA LEU A 188 6.95 3.84 -8.70
C LEU A 188 7.72 2.54 -8.86
N SER A 189 8.76 2.53 -9.70
CA SER A 189 9.63 1.36 -9.90
C SER A 189 10.47 1.01 -8.68
N GLU A 190 10.76 2.00 -7.82
CA GLU A 190 11.57 1.83 -6.62
C GLU A 190 10.83 2.44 -5.42
N ARG A 191 10.53 1.62 -4.42
CA ARG A 191 9.84 2.04 -3.18
C ARG A 191 10.48 3.20 -2.43
N SER A 192 11.80 3.38 -2.50
CA SER A 192 12.51 4.50 -1.85
C SER A 192 12.10 5.86 -2.43
N ARG A 193 11.64 5.90 -3.68
CA ARG A 193 11.29 7.14 -4.38
C ARG A 193 9.98 7.77 -3.89
N TYR A 194 9.19 7.08 -3.08
CA TYR A 194 8.05 7.71 -2.41
C TYR A 194 8.52 8.83 -1.45
N THR A 195 9.73 8.74 -0.90
CA THR A 195 10.34 9.80 -0.10
C THR A 195 10.64 11.03 -0.97
N ASP A 196 11.17 10.84 -2.17
CA ASP A 196 11.44 11.94 -3.12
C ASP A 196 10.13 12.65 -3.50
N LEU A 197 9.10 11.86 -3.83
CA LEU A 197 7.77 12.37 -4.18
C LEU A 197 7.15 13.16 -3.03
N LEU A 198 7.27 12.66 -1.80
CA LEU A 198 6.79 13.36 -0.61
C LEU A 198 7.57 14.67 -0.38
N GLY A 199 8.89 14.66 -0.58
CA GLY A 199 9.72 15.86 -0.56
C GLY A 199 9.24 16.94 -1.53
N HIS A 200 8.84 16.55 -2.74
CA HIS A 200 8.25 17.47 -3.72
C HIS A 200 6.92 18.05 -3.24
N ILE A 201 6.07 17.26 -2.58
CA ILE A 201 4.80 17.73 -2.02
C ILE A 201 5.03 18.72 -0.87
N TYR A 202 5.98 18.47 0.04
CA TYR A 202 6.32 19.42 1.11
C TYR A 202 6.82 20.75 0.55
N LEU A 203 7.67 20.71 -0.47
CA LEU A 203 8.14 21.91 -1.14
C LEU A 203 6.97 22.68 -1.79
N TYR A 204 6.05 21.96 -2.42
CA TYR A 204 4.83 22.52 -2.99
C TYR A 204 3.92 23.14 -1.92
N GLN A 205 3.77 22.49 -0.76
CA GLN A 205 2.99 22.97 0.38
C GLN A 205 3.52 24.31 0.91
N SER A 206 4.83 24.41 1.13
CA SER A 206 5.47 25.65 1.63
C SER A 206 5.19 26.83 0.69
N LEU A 207 5.24 26.57 -0.62
CA LEU A 207 4.99 27.58 -1.64
C LEU A 207 3.53 27.99 -1.72
N LEU A 208 2.63 27.02 -1.73
CA LEU A 208 1.20 27.28 -1.73
C LEU A 208 0.78 28.08 -0.49
N SER A 209 1.38 27.78 0.67
CA SER A 209 1.14 28.50 1.92
C SER A 209 1.57 29.97 1.82
N HIS A 210 2.77 30.21 1.28
CA HIS A 210 3.27 31.57 1.07
C HIS A 210 2.44 32.35 0.05
N GLU A 211 2.08 31.75 -1.09
CA GLU A 211 1.25 32.40 -2.12
C GLU A 211 -0.13 32.78 -1.62
N GLN A 212 -0.73 31.95 -0.75
CA GLN A 212 -2.04 32.22 -0.15
C GLN A 212 -1.97 33.04 1.14
N ASN A 213 -0.75 33.40 1.58
CA ASN A 213 -0.48 34.07 2.85
C ASN A 213 -1.20 33.42 4.04
N ARG A 214 -1.24 32.08 4.07
CA ARG A 214 -1.85 31.27 5.13
C ARG A 214 -1.18 29.91 5.19
N GLU A 215 -1.20 29.28 6.35
CA GLU A 215 -0.74 27.90 6.46
C GLU A 215 -1.70 26.95 5.71
N VAL A 216 -1.12 26.06 4.89
CA VAL A 216 -1.84 24.99 4.20
C VAL A 216 -1.31 23.67 4.76
N ASP A 217 -2.22 22.81 5.22
CA ASP A 217 -1.87 21.48 5.72
C ASP A 217 -1.48 20.52 4.58
N LEU A 218 -0.74 19.48 4.93
CA LEU A 218 -0.20 18.53 3.96
C LEU A 218 -1.28 17.87 3.09
N PRO A 219 -2.43 17.40 3.64
CA PRO A 219 -3.50 16.83 2.82
C PRO A 219 -4.06 17.79 1.76
N THR A 220 -4.27 19.06 2.12
CA THR A 220 -4.75 20.07 1.17
C THR A 220 -3.70 20.35 0.09
N ALA A 221 -2.43 20.46 0.48
CA ALA A 221 -1.34 20.67 -0.46
C ALA A 221 -1.14 19.48 -1.41
N ALA A 222 -1.20 18.25 -0.91
CA ALA A 222 -1.12 17.02 -1.71
C ALA A 222 -2.26 16.93 -2.72
N ALA A 223 -3.50 17.25 -2.31
CA ALA A 223 -4.64 17.28 -3.21
C ALA A 223 -4.49 18.36 -4.30
N HIS A 224 -4.03 19.56 -3.93
CA HIS A 224 -3.79 20.65 -4.88
C HIS A 224 -2.64 20.31 -5.86
N TRP A 225 -1.55 19.75 -5.35
CA TRP A 225 -0.43 19.26 -6.15
C TRP A 225 -0.88 18.18 -7.14
N TYR A 226 -1.67 17.21 -6.68
CA TYR A 226 -2.17 16.13 -7.52
C TYR A 226 -2.97 16.68 -8.70
N ASP A 227 -3.87 17.64 -8.46
CA ASP A 227 -4.76 18.17 -9.48
C ASP A 227 -4.08 19.13 -10.47
N ASN A 228 -3.12 19.92 -10.00
CA ASN A 228 -2.57 21.06 -10.76
C ASN A 228 -1.14 20.84 -11.25
N ALA A 229 -0.42 19.84 -10.73
CA ALA A 229 0.93 19.52 -11.16
C ALA A 229 1.02 18.07 -11.66
N TYR A 230 0.71 17.09 -10.81
CA TYR A 230 0.91 15.68 -11.14
C TYR A 230 0.01 15.19 -12.28
N ARG A 231 -1.33 15.33 -12.14
CA ARG A 231 -2.29 14.84 -13.14
C ARG A 231 -2.09 15.48 -14.52
N PRO A 232 -1.89 16.80 -14.67
CA PRO A 232 -1.51 17.40 -15.95
C PRO A 232 -0.25 16.79 -16.55
N ALA A 233 0.79 16.59 -15.73
CA ALA A 233 2.04 15.98 -16.18
C ALA A 233 1.84 14.59 -16.75
N ILE A 234 1.18 13.72 -15.99
CA ILE A 234 0.91 12.34 -16.39
C ILE A 234 0.05 12.31 -17.66
N THR A 235 -0.88 13.26 -17.80
CA THR A 235 -1.69 13.40 -19.01
C THR A 235 -0.83 13.69 -20.24
N LEU A 236 0.14 14.61 -20.13
CA LEU A 236 1.08 14.90 -21.22
C LEU A 236 2.01 13.71 -21.52
N ILE A 237 2.56 13.08 -20.48
CA ILE A 237 3.43 11.89 -20.61
C ILE A 237 2.72 10.78 -21.39
N ARG A 238 1.44 10.53 -21.10
CA ARG A 238 0.60 9.57 -21.83
C ARG A 238 0.27 10.02 -23.24
N LYS A 239 -0.14 11.28 -23.41
CA LYS A 239 -0.52 11.85 -24.71
C LYS A 239 0.58 11.70 -25.75
N TYR A 240 1.84 11.86 -25.34
CA TYR A 240 3.00 11.78 -26.22
C TYR A 240 3.73 10.42 -26.14
N GLU A 241 3.08 9.37 -25.62
CA GLU A 241 3.57 7.99 -25.57
C GLU A 241 5.00 7.87 -25.00
N MET A 242 5.35 8.74 -24.06
CA MET A 242 6.71 8.79 -23.50
C MET A 242 7.04 7.55 -22.67
N THR A 243 6.05 6.69 -22.42
CA THR A 243 6.17 5.41 -21.71
C THR A 243 7.08 4.41 -22.41
N ASP A 244 7.15 4.43 -23.74
CA ASP A 244 8.00 3.49 -24.49
C ASP A 244 9.50 3.79 -24.34
N ILE A 245 9.82 5.01 -23.89
CA ILE A 245 11.20 5.47 -23.62
C ILE A 245 11.65 5.05 -22.20
N LEU A 246 10.76 4.48 -21.39
CA LEU A 246 10.96 4.37 -19.94
C LEU A 246 11.83 3.20 -19.49
N ASP A 247 12.29 2.29 -20.35
CA ASP A 247 13.16 1.15 -19.96
C ASP A 247 12.66 0.41 -18.69
N GLY A 248 11.33 0.27 -18.54
CA GLY A 248 10.70 -0.34 -17.35
C GLY A 248 10.43 0.61 -16.17
N ARG A 249 10.61 1.91 -16.33
CA ARG A 249 10.21 2.97 -15.38
C ARG A 249 8.72 3.28 -15.49
N THR A 250 8.11 3.73 -14.40
CA THR A 250 6.70 4.17 -14.40
C THR A 250 6.54 5.63 -14.86
N GLU A 251 5.32 6.04 -15.16
CA GLU A 251 5.01 7.44 -15.48
C GLU A 251 5.32 8.39 -14.29
N THR A 252 5.13 7.92 -13.05
CA THR A 252 5.51 8.67 -11.85
C THR A 252 7.02 8.82 -11.73
N ASP A 253 7.79 7.80 -12.12
CA ASP A 253 9.25 7.88 -12.15
C ASP A 253 9.73 8.97 -13.11
N LEU A 254 9.08 9.07 -14.27
CA LEU A 254 9.35 10.10 -15.27
C LEU A 254 8.93 11.48 -14.77
N TYR A 255 7.78 11.58 -14.10
CA TYR A 255 7.35 12.82 -13.45
C TYR A 255 8.42 13.34 -12.48
N ILE A 256 8.90 12.50 -11.56
CA ILE A 256 9.95 12.91 -10.61
C ILE A 256 11.21 13.32 -11.36
N TRP A 257 11.62 12.54 -12.38
CA TRP A 257 12.79 12.88 -13.19
C TRP A 257 12.66 14.23 -13.91
N LEU A 258 11.49 14.55 -14.46
CA LEU A 258 11.24 15.84 -15.12
C LEU A 258 11.36 17.00 -14.13
N ILE A 259 10.84 16.83 -12.91
CA ILE A 259 10.97 17.82 -11.84
C ILE A 259 12.44 18.01 -11.43
N ASP A 260 13.19 16.93 -11.20
CA ASP A 260 14.62 17.00 -10.89
C ASP A 260 15.42 17.66 -12.03
N HIS A 261 15.15 17.27 -13.27
CA HIS A 261 15.84 17.83 -14.44
C HIS A 261 15.64 19.35 -14.55
N LEU A 262 14.42 19.80 -14.29
CA LEU A 262 14.12 21.23 -14.29
C LEU A 262 14.76 21.98 -13.13
N ARG A 263 14.88 21.35 -11.95
CA ARG A 263 15.67 21.91 -10.84
C ARG A 263 17.12 22.10 -11.28
N ASP A 264 17.75 21.08 -11.84
CA ASP A 264 19.15 21.11 -12.27
C ASP A 264 19.41 22.17 -13.36
N LEU A 265 18.56 22.23 -14.39
CA LEU A 265 18.67 23.25 -15.44
C LEU A 265 18.58 24.67 -14.87
N ARG A 266 17.78 24.85 -13.82
CA ARG A 266 17.59 26.15 -13.19
C ARG A 266 18.75 26.52 -12.26
N GLU A 267 19.38 25.55 -11.62
CA GLU A 267 20.62 25.77 -10.86
C GLU A 267 21.75 26.26 -11.78
N GLN A 268 21.84 25.70 -12.99
CA GLN A 268 22.87 26.02 -13.97
C GLN A 268 22.66 27.38 -14.66
N MET A 269 21.41 27.83 -14.86
CA MET A 269 21.10 29.04 -15.64
C MET A 269 20.83 30.31 -14.80
N GLY A 270 20.66 30.22 -13.48
CA GLY A 270 20.46 31.37 -12.57
C GLY A 270 19.06 32.03 -12.64
N ASP A 271 18.85 33.06 -11.80
CA ASP A 271 17.55 33.67 -11.45
C ASP A 271 16.76 34.37 -12.59
N TYR A 272 17.27 34.42 -13.82
CA TYR A 272 16.66 35.16 -14.93
C TYR A 272 15.76 34.31 -15.85
N THR A 273 15.46 33.07 -15.48
CA THR A 273 14.70 32.17 -16.36
C THR A 273 13.17 32.36 -16.16
N PRO A 274 12.37 32.48 -17.23
CA PRO A 274 10.91 32.48 -17.15
C PRO A 274 10.37 31.25 -16.41
N SER A 275 9.17 31.36 -15.83
CA SER A 275 8.44 30.20 -15.31
C SER A 275 8.38 29.12 -16.39
N ARG A 276 8.91 27.92 -16.10
CA ARG A 276 8.89 26.79 -17.01
C ARG A 276 7.77 25.84 -16.63
N THR A 277 7.13 25.30 -17.66
CA THR A 277 6.02 24.35 -17.57
C THR A 277 6.51 22.91 -17.71
N ILE A 278 5.62 21.94 -17.52
CA ILE A 278 5.93 20.53 -17.72
C ILE A 278 6.18 20.24 -19.21
N SER A 279 5.48 20.95 -20.12
CA SER A 279 5.75 20.88 -21.55
C SER A 279 7.19 21.28 -21.89
N ASP A 280 7.72 22.34 -21.26
CA ASP A 280 9.13 22.75 -21.46
C ASP A 280 10.12 21.67 -20.99
N ALA A 281 9.80 21.00 -19.88
CA ALA A 281 10.58 19.89 -19.33
C ALA A 281 10.66 18.72 -20.30
N ILE A 282 9.50 18.36 -20.87
CA ILE A 282 9.36 17.29 -21.82
C ILE A 282 10.12 17.64 -23.11
N GLU A 283 10.03 18.88 -23.59
CA GLU A 283 10.76 19.33 -24.77
C GLU A 283 12.28 19.17 -24.58
N ASP A 284 12.81 19.61 -23.44
CA ASP A 284 14.24 19.47 -23.12
C ASP A 284 14.67 18.01 -23.00
N PHE A 285 13.82 17.14 -22.43
CA PHE A 285 14.08 15.70 -22.39
C PHE A 285 14.20 15.09 -23.79
N LEU A 286 13.24 15.37 -24.67
CA LEU A 286 13.22 14.85 -26.03
C LEU A 286 14.44 15.34 -26.82
N LYS A 287 14.80 16.63 -26.68
CA LYS A 287 16.04 17.20 -27.26
C LYS A 287 17.28 16.45 -26.79
N LYS A 288 17.43 16.24 -25.47
CA LYS A 288 18.60 15.57 -24.88
C LYS A 288 18.75 14.12 -25.34
N ARG A 289 17.63 13.44 -25.63
CA ARG A 289 17.60 12.07 -26.16
C ARG A 289 17.65 12.00 -27.69
N ASN A 290 17.73 13.14 -28.38
CA ASN A 290 17.70 13.23 -29.83
C ASN A 290 16.43 12.61 -30.45
N ILE A 291 15.31 12.73 -29.73
CA ILE A 291 13.98 12.26 -30.15
C ILE A 291 13.23 13.44 -30.80
N PRO A 292 12.57 13.24 -31.96
CA PRO A 292 11.77 14.28 -32.59
C PRO A 292 10.70 14.83 -31.64
N ILE A 293 10.64 16.16 -31.53
CA ILE A 293 9.67 16.87 -30.69
C ILE A 293 8.39 17.04 -31.49
N PRO A 294 7.24 16.51 -31.03
CA PRO A 294 5.96 16.72 -31.70
C PRO A 294 5.60 18.20 -31.81
N ASP A 295 5.13 18.66 -32.97
CA ASP A 295 4.77 20.07 -33.18
C ASP A 295 3.61 20.51 -32.28
N GLU A 296 2.75 19.57 -31.90
CA GLU A 296 1.65 19.78 -30.95
C GLU A 296 2.16 20.14 -29.54
N LEU A 297 3.27 19.53 -29.10
CA LEU A 297 3.89 19.83 -27.80
C LEU A 297 4.44 21.26 -27.76
N ARG A 298 4.99 21.76 -28.87
CA ARG A 298 5.51 23.13 -28.98
C ARG A 298 4.42 24.20 -28.87
N GLN A 299 3.17 23.82 -29.13
CA GLN A 299 2.00 24.71 -29.08
C GLN A 299 1.17 24.51 -27.80
N GLU A 300 1.52 23.51 -26.99
CA GLU A 300 0.83 23.16 -25.75
C GLU A 300 1.01 24.28 -24.72
N LYS A 301 -0.09 24.89 -24.29
CA LYS A 301 -0.10 25.85 -23.17
C LYS A 301 -0.54 25.14 -21.91
N ASP A 302 0.39 24.44 -21.26
CA ASP A 302 0.10 23.81 -19.98
C ASP A 302 0.10 24.87 -18.86
N SER A 303 -0.93 24.83 -18.02
CA SER A 303 -1.02 25.62 -16.79
C SER A 303 -0.21 25.03 -15.64
N SER A 304 0.48 23.90 -15.85
CA SER A 304 1.37 23.30 -14.87
C SER A 304 2.43 24.31 -14.42
N VAL A 305 2.33 24.75 -13.17
CA VAL A 305 3.33 25.66 -12.59
C VAL A 305 4.44 24.82 -11.97
N ILE A 306 5.67 24.98 -12.46
CA ILE A 306 6.85 24.39 -11.83
C ILE A 306 7.67 25.48 -11.14
N LEU A 307 7.35 25.59 -9.85
CA LEU A 307 7.97 26.35 -8.76
C LEU A 307 9.37 26.88 -9.09
N SER A 308 9.56 28.19 -9.22
CA SER A 308 10.83 28.90 -9.51
C SER A 308 11.94 28.63 -8.47
N ARG A 309 13.23 28.85 -8.78
CA ARG A 309 14.34 28.73 -7.80
C ARG A 309 14.17 29.71 -6.65
N THR A 310 13.72 30.93 -6.94
CA THR A 310 13.38 31.93 -5.91
C THR A 310 12.28 31.40 -4.99
N GLN A 311 11.25 30.77 -5.55
CA GLN A 311 10.21 30.10 -4.79
C GLN A 311 10.83 28.98 -3.93
N ILE A 312 11.57 28.04 -4.51
CA ILE A 312 12.17 26.89 -3.80
C ILE A 312 13.14 27.33 -2.68
N MET A 313 14.07 28.24 -2.98
CA MET A 313 15.01 28.77 -1.98
C MET A 313 14.29 29.53 -0.87
N ARG A 314 13.22 30.26 -1.21
CA ARG A 314 12.39 30.94 -0.23
C ARG A 314 11.58 29.96 0.63
N ALA A 315 11.08 28.87 0.06
CA ALA A 315 10.43 27.81 0.82
C ALA A 315 11.39 27.11 1.80
N ILE A 316 12.63 26.86 1.37
CA ILE A 316 13.71 26.33 2.24
C ILE A 316 14.05 27.33 3.35
N GLN A 317 14.23 28.61 3.02
CA GLN A 317 14.50 29.68 3.97
C GLN A 317 13.37 29.80 5.01
N LEU A 318 12.11 29.78 4.57
CA LEU A 318 10.93 29.86 5.44
C LEU A 318 10.82 28.64 6.37
N LYS A 319 11.19 27.44 5.89
CA LYS A 319 11.21 26.24 6.72
C LYS A 319 12.28 26.33 7.81
N GLN A 320 13.47 26.83 7.47
CA GLN A 320 14.54 27.09 8.44
C GLN A 320 14.11 28.13 9.48
N GLU A 321 13.48 29.23 9.06
CA GLU A 321 12.96 30.25 9.96
C GLU A 321 11.86 29.72 10.91
N GLN A 322 11.01 28.79 10.46
CA GLN A 322 10.01 28.12 11.30
C GLN A 322 10.64 27.13 12.29
N GLU A 323 11.63 26.33 11.85
CA GLU A 323 12.37 25.41 12.71
C GLU A 323 13.13 26.18 13.81
N ASP A 324 13.80 27.27 13.44
CA ASP A 324 14.51 28.16 14.38
C ASP A 324 13.53 28.83 15.37
N ALA A 325 12.34 29.24 14.93
CA ALA A 325 11.32 29.84 15.81
C ALA A 325 10.74 28.82 16.80
N LEU A 326 10.49 27.58 16.36
CA LEU A 326 10.02 26.48 17.23
C LEU A 326 11.09 26.09 18.27
N GLU A 327 12.36 26.05 17.89
CA GLU A 327 13.47 25.80 18.83
C GLU A 327 13.64 26.95 19.84
N HIS A 328 13.42 28.20 19.42
CA HIS A 328 13.51 29.36 20.30
C HIS A 328 12.35 29.42 21.31
N ASP A 329 11.13 29.02 20.92
CA ASP A 329 9.98 28.94 21.83
C ASP A 329 10.12 27.80 22.85
N LEU A 330 10.67 26.65 22.45
CA LEU A 330 10.95 25.53 23.35
C LEU A 330 12.03 25.86 24.38
N ASN A 331 13.10 26.57 23.97
CA ASN A 331 14.16 27.02 24.87
C ASN A 331 13.74 28.24 25.74
N GLY A 332 12.71 28.99 25.32
CA GLY A 332 12.12 30.07 26.09
C GLY A 332 11.21 29.60 27.24
N MET A 333 10.61 28.42 27.12
CA MET A 333 9.80 27.82 28.20
C MET A 333 10.65 27.17 29.32
N ASP A 334 11.88 26.75 29.04
CA ASP A 334 12.76 26.10 30.02
C ASP A 334 13.55 27.10 30.90
N ASN A 335 13.71 28.35 30.44
CA ASN A 335 14.40 29.41 31.19
C ASN A 335 13.48 30.24 32.12
N GLY A 336 12.22 29.85 32.28
CA GLY A 336 11.22 30.55 33.11
C GLY A 336 11.09 30.07 34.57
N HIS A 337 11.97 29.16 35.04
CA HIS A 337 11.81 28.56 36.37
C HIS A 337 13.10 28.37 37.18
N MET A 338 14.03 29.34 37.13
CA MET A 338 15.08 29.47 38.16
C MET A 338 15.54 30.93 38.26
N ALA A 339 15.00 31.65 39.23
CA ALA A 339 15.69 32.67 40.03
C ALA A 339 14.65 33.40 40.89
N ASP A 340 14.63 33.07 42.18
CA ASP A 340 14.78 34.10 43.21
C ASP A 340 15.44 33.44 44.44
N ASP A 341 16.71 33.82 44.60
CA ASP A 341 17.55 33.78 45.79
C ASP A 341 16.77 34.35 47.01
N ASP A 342 17.05 33.99 48.27
CA ASP A 342 18.35 34.23 48.91
C ASP A 342 18.47 33.45 50.25
N PRO A 343 19.66 32.90 50.57
CA PRO A 343 20.01 32.36 51.89
C PRO A 343 20.81 33.36 52.75
N ASP A 344 20.54 33.33 54.06
CA ASP A 344 21.38 33.82 55.18
C ASP A 344 21.84 35.30 55.23
N SER A 345 21.47 36.04 56.30
CA SER A 345 22.34 36.29 57.47
C SER A 345 21.86 37.44 58.39
N GLU A 346 22.01 37.17 59.70
CA GLU A 346 21.93 38.04 60.91
C GLU A 346 20.57 38.47 61.50
#